data_AF-A0A957DIB1-F1
#
_entry.id   AF-A0A957DIB1-F1
#
_cell.length_a   1.000
_cell.length_b   1.000
_cell.length_c   1.000
_cell.angle_alpha   90.00
_cell.angle_beta   90.00
_cell.angle_gamma   90.00
#
_symmetry.space_group_name_H-M   'P 1'
#
loop_
_entity.id
_entity.type
_entity.pdbx_description
1 polymer ?
#
loop_
_entity_poly.entity_id
_entity_poly.type
_entity_poly.pdbx_seq_one_letter_code
_entity_poly.pdbx_strand_id
1 'polypeptide(L)'
;MSNRLQLTLVATLFNVLFEYALRGINAFLARPFFIVIMFTAYFTLFTLQDGLIRRYHLRDYHLFILAFTYGMVYQCLFSGVAFQEPTFLGINWGQVLFTLIFWWGTVQSVLTFYIANRVVARDWSARPLSRGGWGIALLLNLFVIFLFQRSPEIPRGRPIGYLMMLLVFAAGAFVLYLTVRGRKLDPRRFEPSRLMDILSAVSLLLFVYAAFLLPHDPVAMRTTTVNATSARLIAAWTVLVTFIIWGGRLVRRRSYAV
;
A
#
# COMPACT_ATOMS: atom_id res chain seq x y z
N MET A 1 -21.75 4.03 11.20
CA MET A 1 -20.99 3.32 10.14
C MET A 1 -20.52 1.98 10.69
N SER A 2 -20.42 0.93 9.85
CA SER A 2 -19.86 -0.35 10.32
C SER A 2 -18.37 -0.20 10.66
N ASN A 3 -17.90 -0.93 11.68
CA ASN A 3 -16.50 -0.97 12.11
C ASN A 3 -15.52 -1.19 10.93
N ARG A 4 -15.92 -2.06 9.99
CA ARG A 4 -15.19 -2.37 8.76
C ARG A 4 -14.96 -1.15 7.88
N LEU A 5 -16.01 -0.37 7.66
CA LEU A 5 -15.95 0.81 6.81
C LEU A 5 -15.05 1.87 7.42
N GLN A 6 -15.15 2.09 8.73
CA GLN A 6 -14.29 3.04 9.45
C GLN A 6 -12.81 2.64 9.37
N LEU A 7 -12.48 1.37 9.63
CA LEU A 7 -11.11 0.87 9.52
C LEU A 7 -10.55 1.05 8.11
N THR A 8 -11.35 0.68 7.09
CA THR A 8 -10.97 0.83 5.68
C THR A 8 -10.76 2.30 5.30
N LEU A 9 -11.59 3.21 5.81
CA LEU A 9 -11.45 4.64 5.58
C LEU A 9 -10.18 5.19 6.21
N VAL A 10 -9.84 4.82 7.45
CA VAL A 10 -8.59 5.25 8.08
C VAL A 10 -7.38 4.77 7.25
N ALA A 11 -7.38 3.51 6.82
CA ALA A 11 -6.32 2.97 5.97
C ALA A 11 -6.20 3.71 4.63
N THR A 12 -7.35 4.01 4.01
CA THR A 12 -7.45 4.75 2.75
C THR A 12 -6.91 6.16 2.90
N LEU A 13 -7.36 6.90 3.92
CA LEU A 13 -6.96 8.29 4.15
C LEU A 13 -5.47 8.41 4.46
N PHE A 14 -4.90 7.48 5.23
CA PHE A 14 -3.45 7.45 5.46
C PHE A 14 -2.66 7.26 4.16
N ASN A 15 -3.11 6.39 3.27
CA ASN A 15 -2.44 6.15 1.98
C ASN A 15 -2.62 7.30 0.99
N VAL A 16 -3.79 7.93 0.97
CA VAL A 16 -3.99 9.17 0.23
C VAL A 16 -3.05 10.25 0.77
N LEU A 17 -2.93 10.40 2.09
CA LEU A 17 -1.99 11.35 2.71
C LEU A 17 -0.53 11.04 2.31
N PHE A 18 -0.15 9.76 2.24
CA PHE A 18 1.18 9.36 1.73
C PHE A 18 1.40 9.82 0.28
N GLU A 19 0.44 9.60 -0.62
CA GLU A 19 0.53 10.09 -2.00
C GLU A 19 0.56 11.62 -2.07
N TYR A 20 -0.13 12.29 -1.13
CA TYR A 20 -0.09 13.75 -0.97
C TYR A 20 1.28 14.24 -0.59
N ALA A 21 1.90 13.57 0.38
CA ALA A 21 3.22 13.90 0.87
C ALA A 21 4.26 13.83 -0.26
N LEU A 22 4.13 12.87 -1.18
CA LEU A 22 5.05 12.74 -2.32
C LEU A 22 4.91 13.85 -3.38
N ARG A 23 3.72 14.42 -3.56
CA ARG A 23 3.43 15.35 -4.69
C ARG A 23 3.25 16.80 -4.27
N GLY A 24 2.85 17.04 -3.03
CA GLY A 24 2.47 18.34 -2.52
C GLY A 24 1.05 18.75 -2.94
N ILE A 25 0.44 19.65 -2.18
CA ILE A 25 -0.95 20.11 -2.35
C ILE A 25 -1.22 20.70 -3.75
N ASN A 26 -0.26 21.40 -4.33
CA ASN A 26 -0.38 22.05 -5.64
C ASN A 26 -0.66 21.06 -6.77
N ALA A 27 -0.06 19.86 -6.72
CA ALA A 27 -0.27 18.83 -7.72
C ALA A 27 -1.73 18.33 -7.74
N PHE A 28 -2.39 18.31 -6.58
CA PHE A 28 -3.79 17.90 -6.46
C PHE A 28 -4.75 19.00 -6.88
N LEU A 29 -4.44 20.26 -6.56
CA LEU A 29 -5.22 21.40 -7.05
C LEU A 29 -5.20 21.47 -8.58
N ALA A 30 -4.07 21.11 -9.20
CA ALA A 30 -3.97 21.02 -10.66
C ALA A 30 -4.72 19.82 -11.26
N ARG A 31 -4.98 18.76 -10.49
CA ARG A 31 -5.61 17.51 -10.97
C ARG A 31 -6.63 16.99 -9.95
N PRO A 32 -7.76 17.68 -9.72
CA PRO A 32 -8.69 17.34 -8.63
C PRO A 32 -9.28 15.93 -8.73
N PHE A 33 -9.53 15.44 -9.95
CA PHE A 33 -10.01 14.07 -10.16
C PHE A 33 -9.00 12.99 -9.75
N PHE A 34 -7.71 13.31 -9.70
CA PHE A 34 -6.67 12.37 -9.25
C PHE A 34 -6.91 11.92 -7.80
N ILE A 35 -7.42 12.81 -6.93
CA ILE A 35 -7.75 12.49 -5.53
C ILE A 35 -8.85 11.43 -5.48
N VAL A 36 -9.94 11.65 -6.22
CA VAL A 36 -11.09 10.75 -6.25
C VAL A 36 -10.63 9.37 -6.71
N ILE A 37 -9.81 9.35 -7.77
CA ILE A 37 -9.27 8.12 -8.34
C ILE A 37 -8.33 7.41 -7.35
N MET A 38 -7.38 8.12 -6.70
CA MET A 38 -6.51 7.54 -5.65
C MET A 38 -7.36 6.98 -4.51
N PHE A 39 -8.33 7.75 -4.04
CA PHE A 39 -9.21 7.35 -2.96
C PHE A 39 -9.97 6.07 -3.33
N THR A 40 -10.58 6.00 -4.52
CA THR A 40 -11.27 4.79 -4.99
C THR A 40 -10.31 3.61 -5.10
N ALA A 41 -9.10 3.80 -5.63
CA ALA A 41 -8.09 2.75 -5.74
C ALA A 41 -7.72 2.17 -4.37
N TYR A 42 -7.35 3.02 -3.40
CA TYR A 42 -7.00 2.59 -2.05
C TYR A 42 -8.20 2.05 -1.28
N PHE A 43 -9.37 2.67 -1.40
CA PHE A 43 -10.57 2.24 -0.71
C PHE A 43 -10.98 0.83 -1.11
N THR A 44 -11.01 0.56 -2.43
CA THR A 44 -11.31 -0.77 -2.95
C THR A 44 -10.23 -1.77 -2.57
N LEU A 45 -8.95 -1.40 -2.67
CA LEU A 45 -7.83 -2.23 -2.26
C LEU A 45 -7.91 -2.62 -0.78
N PHE A 46 -8.04 -1.66 0.14
CA PHE A 46 -8.12 -1.93 1.58
C PHE A 46 -9.41 -2.64 1.97
N THR A 47 -10.51 -2.44 1.23
CA THR A 47 -11.74 -3.24 1.40
C THR A 47 -11.48 -4.73 1.12
N LEU A 48 -10.77 -5.04 0.03
CA LEU A 48 -10.40 -6.41 -0.34
C LEU A 48 -9.43 -6.99 0.69
N GLN A 49 -8.38 -6.25 1.07
CA GLN A 49 -7.41 -6.70 2.07
C GLN A 49 -8.06 -6.96 3.42
N ASP A 50 -8.89 -6.04 3.93
CA ASP A 50 -9.63 -6.22 5.18
C ASP A 50 -10.53 -7.45 5.14
N GLY A 51 -11.15 -7.71 3.97
CA GLY A 51 -11.90 -8.92 3.70
C GLY A 51 -11.07 -10.20 3.86
N LEU A 52 -9.81 -10.22 3.39
CA LEU A 52 -8.91 -11.36 3.56
C LEU A 52 -8.42 -11.48 5.00
N ILE A 53 -8.07 -10.36 5.65
CA ILE A 53 -7.64 -10.33 7.06
C ILE A 53 -8.71 -10.96 7.94
N ARG A 54 -9.97 -10.55 7.80
CA ARG A 54 -11.08 -11.10 8.60
C ARG A 54 -11.39 -12.55 8.27
N ARG A 55 -11.29 -12.94 7.00
CA ARG A 55 -11.62 -14.31 6.56
C ARG A 55 -10.57 -15.34 6.98
N TYR A 56 -9.30 -14.95 6.96
CA TYR A 56 -8.18 -15.87 7.17
C TYR A 56 -7.33 -15.54 8.41
N HIS A 57 -7.74 -14.56 9.22
CA HIS A 57 -6.99 -14.08 10.39
C HIS A 57 -5.52 -13.81 10.08
N LEU A 58 -5.30 -13.10 8.96
CA LEU A 58 -3.97 -12.83 8.42
C LEU A 58 -3.11 -12.08 9.43
N ARG A 59 -1.90 -12.55 9.70
CA ARG A 59 -0.87 -11.83 10.47
C ARG A 59 -0.10 -10.82 9.61
N ASP A 60 0.69 -9.96 10.24
CA ASP A 60 1.46 -8.91 9.55
C ASP A 60 2.39 -9.41 8.43
N TYR A 61 3.01 -10.58 8.55
CA TYR A 61 3.83 -11.11 7.45
C TYR A 61 2.97 -11.51 6.24
N HIS A 62 1.72 -11.94 6.46
CA HIS A 62 0.78 -12.17 5.37
C HIS A 62 0.36 -10.84 4.75
N LEU A 63 0.20 -9.77 5.55
CA LEU A 63 -0.03 -8.43 5.01
C LEU A 63 1.13 -8.00 4.12
N PHE A 64 2.37 -8.30 4.52
CA PHE A 64 3.55 -8.00 3.71
C PHE A 64 3.57 -8.81 2.40
N ILE A 65 3.25 -10.11 2.43
CA ILE A 65 3.14 -10.93 1.22
C ILE A 65 2.01 -10.42 0.31
N LEU A 66 0.86 -10.08 0.90
CA LEU A 66 -0.28 -9.51 0.20
C LEU A 66 0.15 -8.20 -0.49
N ALA A 67 0.81 -7.31 0.26
CA ALA A 67 1.40 -6.06 -0.20
C ALA A 67 2.33 -6.22 -1.38
N PHE A 68 3.23 -7.18 -1.29
CA PHE A 68 4.13 -7.52 -2.36
C PHE A 68 3.37 -7.97 -3.61
N THR A 69 2.36 -8.83 -3.43
CA THR A 69 1.56 -9.43 -4.51
C THR A 69 0.74 -8.39 -5.27
N TYR A 70 -0.10 -7.61 -4.59
CA TYR A 70 -0.92 -6.61 -5.27
C TYR A 70 -0.12 -5.36 -5.63
N GLY A 71 0.91 -5.01 -4.84
CA GLY A 71 1.79 -3.87 -5.13
C GLY A 71 2.47 -4.03 -6.48
N MET A 72 2.79 -5.27 -6.87
CA MET A 72 3.37 -5.58 -8.18
C MET A 72 2.43 -5.18 -9.34
N VAL A 73 1.13 -5.45 -9.17
CA VAL A 73 0.10 -5.03 -10.13
C VAL A 73 0.05 -3.51 -10.23
N TYR A 74 0.09 -2.80 -9.11
CA TYR A 74 0.10 -1.34 -9.10
C TYR A 74 1.39 -0.75 -9.69
N GLN A 75 2.56 -1.32 -9.42
CA GLN A 75 3.83 -0.84 -9.99
C GLN A 75 3.85 -0.95 -11.52
N CYS A 76 3.21 -1.97 -12.08
CA CYS A 76 3.18 -2.19 -13.52
C CYS A 76 2.00 -1.47 -14.20
N LEU A 77 0.80 -1.57 -13.62
CA LEU A 77 -0.44 -1.15 -14.28
C LEU A 77 -0.98 0.19 -13.78
N PHE A 78 -0.48 0.72 -12.68
CA PHE A 78 -0.96 1.98 -12.13
C PHE A 78 0.10 3.07 -12.23
N SER A 79 1.31 2.84 -11.72
CA SER A 79 2.39 3.83 -11.81
C SER A 79 3.22 3.66 -13.09
N GLY A 80 3.30 2.44 -13.65
CA GLY A 80 4.19 2.10 -14.77
C GLY A 80 5.68 2.19 -14.41
N VAL A 81 5.98 2.42 -13.13
CA VAL A 81 7.33 2.65 -12.61
C VAL A 81 8.21 1.41 -12.78
N ALA A 82 7.61 0.22 -12.73
CA ALA A 82 8.31 -1.03 -12.98
C ALA A 82 8.97 -1.09 -14.38
N PHE A 83 8.55 -0.26 -15.34
CA PHE A 83 9.02 -0.28 -16.71
C PHE A 83 10.01 0.85 -17.04
N GLN A 84 10.47 1.58 -16.02
CA GLN A 84 11.47 2.64 -16.20
C GLN A 84 12.88 2.04 -16.27
N GLU A 85 13.71 2.50 -17.21
CA GLU A 85 15.12 2.06 -17.26
C GLU A 85 15.88 2.45 -15.97
N PRO A 86 16.88 1.66 -15.54
CA PRO A 86 17.36 0.42 -16.16
C PRO A 86 16.44 -0.79 -15.91
N THR A 87 16.18 -1.59 -16.95
CA THR A 87 15.36 -2.80 -16.87
C THR A 87 16.16 -4.08 -17.06
N PHE A 88 15.84 -5.11 -16.28
CA PHE A 88 16.30 -6.49 -16.46
C PHE A 88 15.08 -7.41 -16.53
N LEU A 89 15.00 -8.26 -17.56
CA LEU A 89 13.78 -9.02 -17.91
C LEU A 89 12.54 -8.11 -18.09
N GLY A 90 12.75 -6.89 -18.57
CA GLY A 90 11.71 -5.90 -18.83
C GLY A 90 11.14 -5.23 -17.57
N ILE A 91 11.79 -5.36 -16.40
CA ILE A 91 11.41 -4.70 -15.15
C ILE A 91 12.62 -4.02 -14.49
N ASN A 92 12.39 -2.85 -13.90
CA ASN A 92 13.30 -2.21 -12.96
C ASN A 92 13.20 -2.86 -11.58
N TRP A 93 13.98 -3.92 -11.35
CA TRP A 93 13.92 -4.67 -10.10
C TRP A 93 14.33 -3.83 -8.88
N GLY A 94 15.28 -2.91 -9.04
CA GLY A 94 15.69 -2.03 -7.94
C GLY A 94 14.52 -1.19 -7.44
N GLN A 95 13.81 -0.53 -8.36
CA GLN A 95 12.67 0.30 -8.03
C GLN A 95 11.47 -0.53 -7.56
N VAL A 96 11.18 -1.65 -8.21
CA VAL A 96 10.11 -2.56 -7.78
C VAL A 96 10.35 -3.08 -6.38
N LEU A 97 11.53 -3.63 -6.08
CA LEU A 97 11.84 -4.15 -4.75
C LEU A 97 11.78 -3.05 -3.69
N PHE A 98 12.32 -1.87 -4.01
CA PHE A 98 12.26 -0.72 -3.11
C PHE A 98 10.79 -0.37 -2.78
N THR A 99 9.97 -0.15 -3.80
CA THR A 99 8.60 0.28 -3.59
C THR A 99 7.73 -0.82 -2.97
N LEU A 100 7.96 -2.10 -3.30
CA LEU A 100 7.21 -3.21 -2.70
C LEU A 100 7.57 -3.43 -1.22
N ILE A 101 8.84 -3.31 -0.84
CA ILE A 101 9.29 -3.58 0.53
C ILE A 101 9.04 -2.37 1.45
N PHE A 102 9.55 -1.20 1.06
CA PHE A 102 9.58 -0.03 1.94
C PHE A 102 8.24 0.72 1.92
N TRP A 103 7.61 0.86 0.76
CA TRP A 103 6.35 1.60 0.63
C TRP A 103 5.16 0.68 0.82
N TRP A 104 4.88 -0.22 -0.12
CA TRP A 104 3.69 -1.08 -0.09
C TRP A 104 3.66 -1.99 1.13
N GLY A 105 4.73 -2.75 1.36
CA GLY A 105 4.81 -3.74 2.42
C GLY A 105 4.78 -3.13 3.81
N THR A 106 5.67 -2.19 4.07
CA THR A 106 5.85 -1.66 5.42
C THR A 106 4.90 -0.51 5.71
N VAL A 107 4.98 0.59 4.98
CA VAL A 107 4.26 1.83 5.33
C VAL A 107 2.79 1.75 4.94
N GLN A 108 2.51 1.43 3.67
CA GLN A 108 1.16 1.42 3.09
C GLN A 108 0.33 0.18 3.49
N SER A 109 0.95 -0.85 4.09
CA SER A 109 0.23 -2.03 4.62
C SER A 109 0.38 -2.20 6.12
N VAL A 110 1.55 -2.62 6.62
CA VAL A 110 1.71 -2.98 8.05
C VAL A 110 1.46 -1.78 8.96
N LEU A 111 2.13 -0.65 8.71
CA LEU A 111 1.93 0.57 9.51
C LEU A 111 0.52 1.14 9.32
N THR A 112 0.00 1.11 8.09
CA THR A 112 -1.37 1.54 7.78
C THR A 112 -2.42 0.78 8.60
N PHE A 113 -2.37 -0.56 8.60
CA PHE A 113 -3.30 -1.36 9.39
C PHE A 113 -3.05 -1.24 10.88
N TYR A 114 -1.80 -1.04 11.32
CA TYR A 114 -1.53 -0.68 12.71
C TYR A 114 -2.29 0.59 13.12
N ILE A 115 -2.15 1.67 12.35
CA ILE A 115 -2.86 2.94 12.59
C ILE A 115 -4.37 2.74 12.58
N ALA A 116 -4.89 2.02 11.58
CA ALA A 116 -6.31 1.78 11.44
C ALA A 116 -6.89 1.02 12.64
N ASN A 117 -6.21 -0.03 13.12
CA ASN A 117 -6.61 -0.78 14.31
C ASN A 117 -6.44 0.03 15.60
N ARG A 118 -5.46 0.94 15.65
CA ARG A 118 -5.23 1.83 16.80
C ARG A 118 -6.36 2.83 16.98
N VAL A 119 -6.89 3.37 15.87
CA VAL A 119 -8.00 4.33 15.87
C VAL A 119 -9.35 3.62 16.00
N VAL A 120 -9.53 2.50 15.30
CA VAL A 120 -10.76 1.72 15.26
C VAL A 120 -10.44 0.25 15.54
N ALA A 121 -10.68 -0.18 16.77
CA ALA A 121 -10.44 -1.57 17.17
C ALA A 121 -11.21 -2.53 16.26
N ARG A 122 -10.52 -3.46 15.61
CA ARG A 122 -11.13 -4.42 14.68
C ARG A 122 -12.07 -5.37 15.40
N ASP A 123 -13.32 -5.37 14.95
CA ASP A 123 -14.30 -6.36 15.38
C ASP A 123 -14.12 -7.67 14.59
N TRP A 124 -13.58 -8.68 15.27
CA TRP A 124 -13.38 -10.02 14.70
C TRP A 124 -14.67 -10.85 14.58
N SER A 125 -15.75 -10.46 15.25
CA SER A 125 -17.05 -11.14 15.21
C SER A 125 -17.88 -10.73 14.00
N ALA A 126 -17.64 -9.53 13.46
CA ALA A 126 -18.34 -9.04 12.28
C ALA A 126 -18.08 -9.92 11.05
N ARG A 127 -19.16 -10.23 10.32
CA ARG A 127 -19.12 -11.06 9.11
C ARG A 127 -18.07 -10.53 8.11
N PRO A 128 -17.31 -11.41 7.43
CA PRO A 128 -16.42 -11.02 6.35
C PRO A 128 -17.16 -10.32 5.20
N LEU A 129 -16.40 -9.70 4.29
CA LEU A 129 -16.96 -9.15 3.06
C LEU A 129 -17.66 -10.26 2.25
N SER A 130 -18.89 -9.98 1.82
CA SER A 130 -19.70 -10.91 1.01
C SER A 130 -19.06 -11.14 -0.36
N ARG A 131 -19.42 -12.24 -1.04
CA ARG A 131 -18.93 -12.51 -2.41
C ARG A 131 -19.28 -11.38 -3.38
N GLY A 132 -20.51 -10.85 -3.28
CA GLY A 132 -20.94 -9.68 -4.07
C GLY A 132 -20.13 -8.43 -3.77
N GLY A 133 -19.89 -8.13 -2.49
CA GLY A 133 -19.04 -6.98 -2.09
C GLY A 133 -17.60 -7.12 -2.58
N TRP A 134 -17.06 -8.35 -2.56
CA TRP A 134 -15.77 -8.69 -3.16
C TRP A 134 -15.73 -8.41 -4.66
N GLY A 135 -16.74 -8.89 -5.40
CA GLY A 135 -16.85 -8.68 -6.84
C GLY A 135 -16.93 -7.20 -7.20
N ILE A 136 -17.77 -6.43 -6.51
CA ILE A 136 -17.92 -4.98 -6.74
C ILE A 136 -16.61 -4.25 -6.46
N ALA A 137 -15.96 -4.51 -5.32
CA ALA A 137 -14.70 -3.86 -4.98
C ALA A 137 -13.59 -4.20 -5.99
N LEU A 138 -13.51 -5.46 -6.46
CA LEU A 138 -12.55 -5.87 -7.49
C LEU A 138 -12.83 -5.18 -8.83
N LEU A 139 -14.09 -5.15 -9.29
CA LEU A 139 -14.46 -4.49 -10.55
C LEU A 139 -14.16 -2.99 -10.52
N LEU A 140 -14.46 -2.31 -9.42
CA LEU A 140 -14.12 -0.89 -9.25
C LEU A 140 -12.59 -0.68 -9.25
N ASN A 141 -11.84 -1.57 -8.62
CA ASN A 141 -10.38 -1.50 -8.62
C ASN A 141 -9.79 -1.67 -10.03
N LEU A 142 -10.26 -2.68 -10.77
CA LEU A 142 -9.88 -2.93 -12.17
C LEU A 142 -10.29 -1.77 -13.08
N PHE A 143 -11.46 -1.18 -12.88
CA PHE A 143 -11.90 0.00 -13.62
C PHE A 143 -10.95 1.17 -13.42
N VAL A 144 -10.53 1.44 -12.17
CA VAL A 144 -9.54 2.48 -11.89
C VAL A 144 -8.20 2.19 -12.54
N ILE A 145 -7.68 0.95 -12.45
CA ILE A 145 -6.44 0.55 -13.14
C ILE A 145 -6.57 0.77 -14.66
N PHE A 146 -7.71 0.41 -15.24
CA PHE A 146 -7.98 0.64 -16.66
C PHE A 146 -7.95 2.13 -17.02
N LEU A 147 -8.55 3.01 -16.21
CA LEU A 147 -8.48 4.46 -16.42
C LEU A 147 -7.03 4.97 -16.41
N PHE A 148 -6.17 4.47 -15.52
CA PHE A 148 -4.74 4.80 -15.56
C PHE A 148 -4.07 4.34 -16.83
N GLN A 149 -4.30 3.10 -17.27
CA GLN A 149 -3.67 2.56 -18.48
C GLN A 149 -4.05 3.32 -19.77
N ARG A 150 -5.15 4.09 -19.76
CA ARG A 150 -5.52 5.02 -20.84
C ARG A 150 -4.67 6.29 -20.87
N SER A 151 -4.01 6.66 -19.76
CA SER A 151 -3.12 7.82 -19.70
C SER A 151 -1.85 7.57 -20.53
N PRO A 152 -1.48 8.50 -21.44
CA PRO A 152 -0.23 8.40 -22.18
C PRO A 152 1.01 8.69 -21.32
N GLU A 153 0.83 9.29 -20.12
CA GLU A 153 1.94 9.59 -19.21
C GLU A 153 2.52 8.33 -18.56
N ILE A 154 1.77 7.21 -18.52
CA ILE A 154 2.16 6.00 -17.81
C ILE A 154 3.04 5.11 -18.72
N PRO A 155 4.29 4.82 -18.33
CA PRO A 155 5.16 3.93 -19.07
C PRO A 155 4.54 2.56 -19.23
N ARG A 156 4.64 2.02 -20.45
CA ARG A 156 4.13 0.68 -20.78
C ARG A 156 5.30 -0.29 -20.87
N GLY A 157 5.07 -1.49 -20.35
CA GLY A 157 6.06 -2.55 -20.36
C GLY A 157 6.15 -3.23 -21.71
N ARG A 158 7.25 -3.92 -21.94
CA ARG A 158 7.33 -4.95 -22.98
C ARG A 158 6.55 -6.20 -22.52
N PRO A 159 6.10 -7.08 -23.42
CA PRO A 159 5.41 -8.32 -23.05
C PRO A 159 6.13 -9.14 -21.97
N ILE A 160 7.47 -9.21 -22.04
CA ILE A 160 8.28 -9.90 -21.03
C ILE A 160 8.14 -9.30 -19.63
N GLY A 161 7.99 -7.97 -19.50
CA GLY A 161 7.77 -7.31 -18.22
C GLY A 161 6.41 -7.67 -17.62
N TYR A 162 5.35 -7.73 -18.43
CA TYR A 162 4.04 -8.21 -17.98
C TYR A 162 4.04 -9.70 -17.62
N LEU A 163 4.81 -10.53 -18.33
CA LEU A 163 5.02 -11.92 -17.96
C LEU A 163 5.69 -12.03 -16.59
N MET A 164 6.75 -11.24 -16.35
CA MET A 164 7.42 -11.21 -15.04
C MET A 164 6.48 -10.72 -13.92
N MET A 165 5.65 -9.69 -14.19
CA MET A 165 4.60 -9.26 -13.26
C MET A 165 3.66 -10.41 -12.89
N LEU A 166 3.19 -11.18 -13.88
CA LEU A 166 2.29 -12.31 -13.64
C LEU A 166 2.97 -13.42 -12.83
N LEU A 167 4.24 -13.73 -13.12
CA LEU A 167 5.00 -14.73 -12.37
C LEU A 167 5.19 -14.32 -10.90
N VAL A 168 5.55 -13.05 -10.65
CA VAL A 168 5.70 -12.52 -9.29
C VAL A 168 4.36 -12.53 -8.55
N PHE A 169 3.27 -12.13 -9.22
CA PHE A 169 1.93 -12.18 -8.66
C PHE A 169 1.52 -13.62 -8.30
N ALA A 170 1.73 -14.57 -9.22
CA ALA A 170 1.40 -15.97 -9.01
C ALA A 170 2.22 -16.59 -7.87
N ALA A 171 3.52 -16.30 -7.81
CA ALA A 171 4.39 -16.72 -6.71
C ALA A 171 3.93 -16.15 -5.36
N GLY A 172 3.63 -14.85 -5.29
CA GLY A 172 3.14 -14.21 -4.07
C GLY A 172 1.80 -14.78 -3.61
N ALA A 173 0.85 -14.97 -4.53
CA ALA A 173 -0.44 -15.60 -4.26
C ALA A 173 -0.28 -17.05 -3.79
N PHE A 174 0.64 -17.82 -4.39
CA PHE A 174 0.93 -19.19 -3.99
C PHE A 174 1.56 -19.27 -2.60
N VAL A 175 2.52 -18.41 -2.27
CA VAL A 175 3.10 -18.31 -0.92
C VAL A 175 2.04 -17.93 0.11
N LEU A 176 1.16 -16.96 -0.21
CA LEU A 176 0.05 -16.60 0.66
C LEU A 176 -0.91 -17.79 0.87
N TYR A 177 -1.23 -18.51 -0.19
CA TYR A 177 -2.05 -19.73 -0.11
C TYR A 177 -1.42 -20.78 0.79
N LEU A 178 -0.13 -21.11 0.63
CA LEU A 178 0.57 -22.10 1.45
C LEU A 178 0.64 -21.70 2.93
N THR A 179 0.83 -20.41 3.21
CA THR A 179 0.95 -19.92 4.59
C THR A 179 -0.39 -19.88 5.35
N VAL A 180 -1.50 -19.76 4.62
CA VAL A 180 -2.87 -19.74 5.15
C VAL A 180 -3.51 -21.13 5.16
N ARG A 181 -3.26 -21.96 4.15
CA ARG A 181 -3.92 -23.27 3.99
C ARG A 181 -3.59 -24.19 5.17
N GLY A 182 -4.63 -24.82 5.72
CA GLY A 182 -4.48 -25.83 6.76
C GLY A 182 -4.13 -25.29 8.15
N ARG A 183 -4.07 -23.96 8.33
CA ARG A 183 -3.85 -23.33 9.63
C ARG A 183 -5.14 -22.70 10.14
N LYS A 184 -5.61 -23.13 11.31
CA LYS A 184 -6.54 -22.31 12.12
C LYS A 184 -5.71 -21.19 12.75
N LEU A 185 -5.65 -20.06 12.05
CA LEU A 185 -5.02 -18.87 12.60
C LEU A 185 -6.00 -18.26 13.61
N ASP A 186 -5.65 -18.30 14.89
CA ASP A 186 -6.47 -17.63 15.90
C ASP A 186 -6.44 -16.11 15.68
N PRO A 187 -7.60 -15.43 15.81
CA PRO A 187 -7.64 -13.97 15.82
C PRO A 187 -6.79 -13.48 16.98
N ARG A 188 -5.62 -12.94 16.66
CA ARG A 188 -4.81 -12.26 17.67
C ARG A 188 -5.52 -10.97 18.05
N ARG A 189 -5.47 -10.67 19.35
CA ARG A 189 -5.88 -9.34 19.82
C ARG A 189 -4.80 -8.36 19.37
N PHE A 190 -5.23 -7.22 18.84
CA PHE A 190 -4.34 -6.12 18.53
C PHE A 190 -3.57 -5.73 19.79
N GLU A 191 -2.24 -5.73 19.70
CA GLU A 191 -1.33 -5.34 20.78
C GLU A 191 -0.73 -3.97 20.47
N PRO A 192 -1.18 -2.90 21.15
CA PRO A 192 -0.59 -1.57 20.98
C PRO A 192 0.90 -1.58 21.32
N SER A 193 1.69 -0.85 20.54
CA SER A 193 3.13 -0.74 20.71
C SER A 193 3.53 0.72 20.72
N ARG A 194 4.14 1.19 21.82
CA ARG A 194 4.64 2.58 21.92
C ARG A 194 5.57 2.94 20.76
N LEU A 195 6.40 2.00 20.32
CA LEU A 195 7.28 2.20 19.17
C LEU A 195 6.46 2.48 17.90
N MET A 196 5.45 1.65 17.62
CA MET A 196 4.60 1.83 16.44
C MET A 196 3.75 3.10 16.54
N ASP A 197 3.28 3.47 17.74
CA ASP A 197 2.58 4.74 17.98
C ASP A 197 3.47 5.94 17.64
N ILE A 198 4.75 5.93 18.07
CA ILE A 198 5.72 6.98 17.73
C ILE A 198 5.99 7.02 16.22
N LEU A 199 6.28 5.87 15.61
CA LEU A 199 6.53 5.81 14.15
C LEU A 199 5.31 6.28 13.34
N SER A 200 4.11 5.96 13.80
CA SER A 200 2.86 6.41 13.19
C SER A 200 2.69 7.92 13.31
N ALA A 201 2.88 8.48 14.51
CA ALA A 201 2.77 9.90 14.76
C ALA A 201 3.79 10.71 13.94
N VAL A 202 5.06 10.29 13.94
CA VAL A 202 6.10 10.94 13.13
C VAL A 202 5.81 10.82 11.65
N SER A 203 5.33 9.66 11.16
CA SER A 203 4.95 9.50 9.75
C SER A 203 3.81 10.46 9.36
N LEU A 204 2.77 10.57 10.18
CA LEU A 204 1.66 11.51 9.95
C LEU A 204 2.15 12.96 9.90
N LEU A 205 2.94 13.38 10.88
CA LEU A 205 3.49 14.74 10.94
C LEU A 205 4.39 15.03 9.73
N LEU A 206 5.26 14.09 9.37
CA LEU A 206 6.15 14.21 8.23
C LEU A 206 5.36 14.30 6.92
N PHE A 207 4.30 13.51 6.76
CA PHE A 207 3.49 13.50 5.54
C PHE A 207 2.68 14.78 5.40
N VAL A 208 2.11 15.29 6.49
CA VAL A 208 1.45 16.61 6.50
C VAL A 208 2.45 17.71 6.17
N TYR A 209 3.63 17.70 6.81
CA TYR A 209 4.70 18.67 6.53
C TYR A 209 5.11 18.63 5.06
N ALA A 210 5.36 17.44 4.51
CA ALA A 210 5.77 17.28 3.12
C ALA A 210 4.66 17.63 2.10
N ALA A 211 3.40 17.43 2.46
CA ALA A 211 2.26 17.76 1.60
C ALA A 211 1.98 19.26 1.52
N PHE A 212 2.13 19.99 2.63
CA PHE A 212 1.65 21.39 2.74
C PHE A 212 2.75 22.43 2.92
N LEU A 213 3.90 22.06 3.50
CA LEU A 213 4.90 23.03 3.97
C LEU A 213 6.22 22.98 3.19
N LEU A 214 6.53 21.89 2.50
CA LEU A 214 7.72 21.83 1.66
C LEU A 214 7.57 22.73 0.41
N PRO A 215 8.60 23.51 0.05
CA PRO A 215 8.60 24.33 -1.16
C PRO A 215 8.29 23.47 -2.39
N HIS A 216 7.54 24.04 -3.34
CA HIS A 216 7.20 23.34 -4.57
C HIS A 216 8.46 23.18 -5.44
N ASP A 217 9.01 21.96 -5.46
CA ASP A 217 10.15 21.56 -6.28
C ASP A 217 9.72 20.39 -7.18
N PRO A 218 8.88 20.66 -8.20
CA PRO A 218 8.30 19.62 -9.01
C PRO A 218 9.37 19.01 -9.92
N VAL A 219 9.65 17.73 -9.71
CA VAL A 219 10.40 16.93 -10.66
C VAL A 219 9.42 16.04 -11.41
N ALA A 220 9.44 16.17 -12.74
CA ALA A 220 8.73 15.26 -13.62
C ALA A 220 9.36 13.86 -13.52
N MET A 221 8.84 13.03 -12.61
CA MET A 221 9.11 11.60 -12.64
C MET A 221 8.23 10.92 -13.68
N ARG A 222 8.33 11.38 -14.94
CA ARG A 222 7.66 10.98 -16.22
C ARG A 222 6.17 10.58 -16.16
N THR A 223 5.80 9.69 -15.24
CA THR A 223 4.47 9.15 -14.95
C THR A 223 3.62 10.10 -14.11
N THR A 224 4.25 10.88 -13.22
CA THR A 224 3.61 11.94 -12.43
C THR A 224 4.62 13.02 -12.04
N THR A 225 4.15 14.24 -11.72
CA THR A 225 4.98 15.27 -11.08
C THR A 225 5.00 15.01 -9.57
N VAL A 226 6.18 14.72 -9.03
CA VAL A 226 6.40 14.59 -7.58
C VAL A 226 7.27 15.75 -7.10
N ASN A 227 7.19 16.06 -5.81
CA ASN A 227 8.13 16.98 -5.19
C ASN A 227 9.43 16.22 -4.88
N ALA A 228 10.56 16.59 -5.48
CA ALA A 228 11.80 15.83 -5.32
C ALA A 228 12.32 15.84 -3.88
N THR A 229 12.21 16.99 -3.21
CA THR A 229 12.59 17.12 -1.81
C THR A 229 11.71 16.23 -0.93
N SER A 230 10.39 16.24 -1.13
CA SER A 230 9.47 15.35 -0.41
C SER A 230 9.76 13.87 -0.71
N ALA A 231 9.98 13.51 -1.97
CA ALA A 231 10.23 12.13 -2.37
C ALA A 231 11.51 11.58 -1.72
N ARG A 232 12.59 12.35 -1.68
CA ARG A 232 13.85 11.97 -1.00
C ARG A 232 13.64 11.81 0.51
N LEU A 233 12.97 12.77 1.13
CA LEU A 233 12.69 12.75 2.57
C LEU A 233 11.83 11.55 2.97
N ILE A 234 10.74 11.31 2.24
CA ILE A 234 9.82 10.19 2.47
C ILE A 234 10.51 8.85 2.17
N ALA A 235 11.31 8.76 1.10
CA ALA A 235 12.10 7.57 0.81
C ALA A 235 13.04 7.23 1.97
N ALA A 236 13.85 8.19 2.44
CA ALA A 236 14.75 7.99 3.57
C ALA A 236 13.99 7.57 4.85
N TRP A 237 12.87 8.23 5.13
CA TRP A 237 12.01 7.90 6.27
C TRP A 237 11.43 6.49 6.18
N THR A 238 10.86 6.11 5.02
CA THR A 238 10.27 4.78 4.83
C THR A 238 11.31 3.65 4.95
N VAL A 239 12.54 3.89 4.50
CA VAL A 239 13.66 2.95 4.72
C VAL A 239 13.95 2.81 6.22
N LEU A 240 14.11 3.92 6.94
CA LEU A 240 14.36 3.91 8.39
C LEU A 240 13.23 3.18 9.16
N VAL A 241 11.98 3.53 8.88
CA VAL A 241 10.79 2.90 9.49
C VAL A 241 10.78 1.39 9.24
N THR A 242 11.09 0.97 8.02
CA THR A 242 11.16 -0.45 7.65
C THR A 242 12.20 -1.19 8.49
N PHE A 243 13.42 -0.65 8.60
CA PHE A 243 14.45 -1.27 9.43
C PHE A 243 14.06 -1.33 10.91
N ILE A 244 13.46 -0.27 11.46
CA ILE A 244 13.01 -0.25 12.86
C ILE A 244 11.91 -1.28 13.09
N ILE A 245 10.89 -1.34 12.23
CA ILE A 245 9.77 -2.28 12.36
C ILE A 245 10.28 -3.71 12.26
N TRP A 246 10.98 -4.06 11.19
CA TRP A 246 11.40 -5.45 10.97
C TRP A 246 12.55 -5.88 11.89
N GLY A 247 13.50 -4.99 12.17
CA GLY A 247 14.56 -5.23 13.16
C GLY A 247 13.98 -5.44 14.57
N GLY A 248 13.03 -4.60 14.99
CA GLY A 248 12.33 -4.75 16.27
C GLY A 248 11.56 -6.07 16.38
N ARG A 249 11.04 -6.60 15.26
CA ARG A 249 10.37 -7.90 15.22
C ARG A 249 11.31 -9.07 15.37
N LEU A 250 12.47 -9.03 14.74
CA LEU A 250 13.46 -10.10 14.87
C LEU A 250 13.82 -10.32 16.34
N VAL A 251 13.88 -9.24 17.13
CA VAL A 251 14.12 -9.28 18.57
C VAL A 251 12.89 -9.73 19.37
N ARG A 252 11.69 -9.18 19.10
CA ARG A 252 10.51 -9.36 19.99
C ARG A 252 9.50 -10.42 19.55
N ARG A 253 9.56 -10.94 18.32
CA ARG A 253 8.62 -11.91 17.71
C ARG A 253 7.12 -11.57 17.86
N ARG A 254 6.75 -10.29 17.98
CA ARG A 254 5.35 -9.84 18.19
C ARG A 254 4.60 -9.50 16.88
N SER A 255 3.27 -9.61 16.94
CA SER A 255 2.33 -9.04 15.94
C SER A 255 2.09 -7.56 16.26
N TYR A 256 1.89 -6.70 15.26
CA TYR A 256 1.59 -5.28 15.49
C TYR A 256 0.29 -4.86 14.81
N ALA A 257 0.12 -5.19 13.53
CA ALA A 257 -0.96 -4.67 12.71
C ALA A 257 -2.26 -5.48 12.79
N VAL A 258 -2.17 -6.76 13.19
CA VAL A 258 -3.30 -7.67 13.34
C VAL A 258 -3.27 -8.41 14.65
#